data_AF-A0A7W2ALR6-F1
#
_entry.id   AF-A0A7W2ALR6-F1
#
_cell.length_a   1.000
_cell.length_b   1.000
_cell.length_c   1.000
_cell.angle_alpha   90.00
_cell.angle_beta   90.00
_cell.angle_gamma   90.00
#
_symmetry.space_group_name_H-M   'P 1'
#
loop_
_entity.id
_entity.type
_entity.pdbx_description
1 polymer ?
#
loop_
_entity_poly.entity_id
_entity_poly.type
_entity_poly.pdbx_seq_one_letter_code
_entity_poly.pdbx_strand_id
1 'polypeptide(L)'
;MFLALNEIMHSKLRYALVAGVMFLIAYLVFFLTGLAYGLAQDNRTAVDKWEADSIVLSKDANSNLGMSMITKKIAEEVEGGKVAYLAQTPGVVTSKDSTEEGKINVSFFGIDKNQFIMPNLVEGKAFDNDDEAVGDISLKEEYGLAVGDTVKLSGSDKTFKLTGFTDHAKFNVSPVLYTTINAYQEIRFEKEDTSENARINAIVVRGKISNLPEDLEQIKISKFINELPGYNAQVLTFGFMIGFLIVIAAIVIGIFIYVLTMQKINIFGVMKAQGITGGFIARSVVAQTFILSFVGILLGLLGTVGTSLVLPDAVPFQSNWLFFGVISLLMLVVAVLGALFSVRTIVKIDPLKAIG
;
A
#
# COMPACT_ATOMS: atom_id res chain seq x y z
N MET A 1 -26.69 -11.65 -26.26
CA MET A 1 -26.97 -10.73 -25.12
C MET A 1 -28.44 -10.71 -24.73
N PHE A 2 -29.39 -10.57 -25.66
CA PHE A 2 -30.84 -10.50 -25.34
C PHE A 2 -31.36 -11.65 -24.44
N LEU A 3 -30.95 -12.89 -24.71
CA LEU A 3 -31.33 -14.05 -23.88
C LEU A 3 -30.77 -13.97 -22.46
N ALA A 4 -29.49 -13.62 -22.31
CA ALA A 4 -28.85 -13.51 -21.00
C ALA A 4 -29.53 -12.44 -20.10
N LEU A 5 -29.93 -11.29 -20.67
CA LEU A 5 -30.61 -10.23 -19.94
C LEU A 5 -32.02 -10.65 -19.48
N ASN A 6 -32.82 -11.21 -20.39
CA ASN A 6 -34.16 -11.71 -20.05
C ASN A 6 -34.11 -12.81 -18.99
N GLU A 7 -33.07 -13.62 -19.03
CA GLU A 7 -32.88 -14.73 -18.10
C GLU A 7 -32.49 -14.28 -16.68
N ILE A 8 -31.63 -13.26 -16.57
CA ILE A 8 -31.33 -12.59 -15.29
C ILE A 8 -32.62 -12.01 -14.69
N MET A 9 -33.46 -11.40 -15.52
CA MET A 9 -34.73 -10.81 -15.08
C MET A 9 -35.76 -11.86 -14.63
N HIS A 10 -35.73 -13.08 -15.15
CA HIS A 10 -36.68 -14.14 -14.79
C HIS A 10 -36.30 -14.85 -13.48
N SER A 11 -35.01 -15.13 -13.26
CA SER A 11 -34.51 -15.88 -12.09
C SER A 11 -33.82 -14.98 -11.04
N LYS A 12 -34.40 -13.82 -10.75
CA LYS A 12 -33.77 -12.71 -9.99
C LYS A 12 -33.04 -13.14 -8.72
N LEU A 13 -33.63 -14.01 -7.89
CA LEU A 13 -33.03 -14.41 -6.61
C LEU A 13 -31.71 -15.17 -6.78
N ARG A 14 -31.65 -16.14 -7.72
CA ARG A 14 -30.43 -16.93 -7.94
C ARG A 14 -29.31 -16.08 -8.51
N TYR A 15 -29.64 -15.22 -9.46
CA TYR A 15 -28.68 -14.31 -10.08
C TYR A 15 -28.21 -13.21 -9.13
N ALA A 16 -29.09 -12.71 -8.26
CA ALA A 16 -28.72 -11.79 -7.19
C ALA A 16 -27.76 -12.44 -6.18
N LEU A 17 -27.95 -13.72 -5.84
CA LEU A 17 -27.02 -14.44 -4.96
C LEU A 17 -25.63 -14.57 -5.61
N VAL A 18 -25.54 -14.91 -6.90
CA VAL A 18 -24.25 -15.02 -7.59
C VAL A 18 -23.57 -13.64 -7.71
N ALA A 19 -24.31 -12.61 -8.10
CA ALA A 19 -23.80 -11.24 -8.14
C ALA A 19 -23.37 -10.75 -6.75
N GLY A 20 -24.10 -11.13 -5.69
CA GLY A 20 -23.78 -10.84 -4.30
C GLY A 20 -22.49 -11.49 -3.84
N VAL A 21 -22.28 -12.77 -4.16
CA VAL A 21 -21.01 -13.47 -3.86
C VAL A 21 -19.86 -12.83 -4.64
N MET A 22 -20.05 -12.52 -5.92
CA MET A 22 -19.05 -11.83 -6.73
C MET A 22 -18.71 -10.45 -6.15
N PHE A 23 -19.73 -9.71 -5.71
CA PHE A 23 -19.57 -8.44 -5.00
C PHE A 23 -18.73 -8.59 -3.73
N LEU A 24 -19.08 -9.53 -2.84
CA LEU A 24 -18.37 -9.71 -1.57
C LEU A 24 -16.90 -10.09 -1.78
N ILE A 25 -16.63 -10.99 -2.73
CA ILE A 25 -15.26 -11.40 -3.04
C ILE A 25 -14.48 -10.23 -3.66
N ALA A 26 -15.06 -9.53 -4.63
CA ALA A 26 -14.41 -8.35 -5.23
C ALA A 26 -14.14 -7.26 -4.20
N TYR A 27 -15.13 -6.94 -3.36
CA TYR A 27 -15.00 -5.99 -2.25
C TYR A 27 -13.83 -6.39 -1.33
N LEU A 28 -13.76 -7.64 -0.90
CA LEU A 28 -12.69 -8.11 -0.03
C LEU A 28 -11.31 -8.00 -0.69
N VAL A 29 -11.21 -8.37 -1.96
CA VAL A 29 -9.95 -8.29 -2.72
C VAL A 29 -9.51 -6.84 -2.88
N PHE A 30 -10.39 -5.92 -3.27
CA PHE A 30 -10.05 -4.50 -3.38
C PHE A 30 -9.71 -3.88 -2.04
N PHE A 31 -10.47 -4.21 -1.00
CA PHE A 31 -10.23 -3.69 0.34
C PHE A 31 -8.87 -4.12 0.87
N LEU A 32 -8.52 -5.40 0.76
CA LEU A 32 -7.19 -5.91 1.13
C LEU A 32 -6.09 -5.33 0.27
N THR A 33 -6.34 -5.06 -1.01
CA THR A 33 -5.36 -4.40 -1.88
C THR A 33 -5.10 -2.96 -1.42
N GLY A 34 -6.13 -2.22 -1.04
CA GLY A 34 -5.98 -0.85 -0.53
C GLY A 34 -5.25 -0.80 0.81
N LEU A 35 -5.53 -1.74 1.71
CA LEU A 35 -4.78 -1.90 2.97
C LEU A 35 -3.32 -2.30 2.74
N ALA A 36 -3.09 -3.28 1.86
CA ALA A 36 -1.74 -3.75 1.55
C ALA A 36 -0.90 -2.62 0.95
N TYR A 37 -1.50 -1.84 0.05
CA TYR A 37 -0.84 -0.70 -0.57
C TYR A 37 -0.61 0.44 0.43
N GLY A 38 -1.61 0.82 1.22
CA GLY A 38 -1.47 1.87 2.23
C GLY A 38 -0.41 1.54 3.27
N LEU A 39 -0.42 0.32 3.82
CA LEU A 39 0.58 -0.11 4.79
C LEU A 39 1.99 -0.23 4.17
N ALA A 40 2.10 -0.64 2.91
CA ALA A 40 3.38 -0.60 2.22
C ALA A 40 3.87 0.85 2.06
N GLN A 41 2.98 1.78 1.73
CA GLN A 41 3.32 3.19 1.55
C GLN A 41 3.74 3.83 2.89
N ASP A 42 3.05 3.55 3.99
CA ASP A 42 3.39 4.02 5.33
C ASP A 42 4.78 3.59 5.83
N ASN A 43 5.35 2.52 5.28
CA ASN A 43 6.72 2.11 5.60
C ASN A 43 7.78 3.01 4.95
N ARG A 44 7.48 3.68 3.83
CA ARG A 44 8.49 4.26 2.94
C ARG A 44 8.22 5.68 2.43
N THR A 45 7.06 6.26 2.68
CA THR A 45 6.69 7.57 2.10
C THR A 45 7.73 8.67 2.34
N ALA A 46 8.35 8.70 3.52
CA ALA A 46 9.44 9.64 3.82
C ALA A 46 10.69 9.42 2.94
N VAL A 47 10.97 8.17 2.56
CA VAL A 47 12.06 7.78 1.64
C VAL A 47 11.73 8.21 0.21
N ASP A 48 10.48 8.03 -0.22
CA ASP A 48 10.02 8.37 -1.57
C ASP A 48 10.21 9.89 -1.86
N LYS A 49 10.03 10.75 -0.84
CA LYS A 49 10.24 12.20 -0.94
C LYS A 49 11.67 12.64 -1.24
N TRP A 50 12.65 11.80 -0.93
CA TRP A 50 14.04 12.16 -1.18
C TRP A 50 14.37 12.24 -2.66
N GLU A 51 13.55 11.63 -3.54
CA GLU A 51 13.78 11.48 -4.98
C GLU A 51 15.25 11.08 -5.28
N ALA A 52 15.79 10.21 -4.43
CA ALA A 52 17.19 9.83 -4.44
C ALA A 52 17.43 8.66 -5.40
N ASP A 53 18.60 8.62 -6.02
CA ASP A 53 19.01 7.47 -6.84
C ASP A 53 19.55 6.34 -5.94
N SER A 54 20.21 6.73 -4.85
CA SER A 54 20.86 5.81 -3.93
C SER A 54 20.98 6.38 -2.51
N ILE A 55 21.23 5.49 -1.58
CA ILE A 55 21.60 5.78 -0.19
C ILE A 55 22.93 5.11 0.10
N VAL A 56 23.79 5.79 0.85
CA VAL A 56 25.06 5.28 1.33
C VAL A 56 24.92 4.96 2.81
N LEU A 57 25.25 3.73 3.17
CA LEU A 57 25.20 3.20 4.54
C LEU A 57 26.57 2.63 4.91
N SER A 58 26.81 2.40 6.21
CA SER A 58 27.93 1.59 6.66
C SER A 58 27.79 0.15 6.14
N LYS A 59 28.89 -0.46 5.69
CA LYS A 59 28.90 -1.86 5.22
C LYS A 59 28.39 -2.85 6.27
N ASP A 60 28.66 -2.58 7.54
CA ASP A 60 28.26 -3.45 8.66
C ASP A 60 26.77 -3.34 8.99
N ALA A 61 26.05 -2.39 8.40
CA ALA A 61 24.66 -2.11 8.71
C ALA A 61 23.67 -3.12 8.10
N ASN A 62 24.12 -3.99 7.18
CA ASN A 62 23.26 -4.92 6.44
C ASN A 62 22.03 -4.20 5.83
N SER A 63 22.29 -3.10 5.13
CA SER A 63 21.28 -2.20 4.53
C SER A 63 20.25 -1.58 5.49
N ASN A 64 20.41 -1.73 6.80
CA ASN A 64 19.47 -1.22 7.78
C ASN A 64 19.87 0.20 8.23
N LEU A 65 19.02 1.19 7.92
CA LEU A 65 19.26 2.58 8.28
C LEU A 65 19.53 2.79 9.78
N GLY A 66 18.74 2.15 10.64
CA GLY A 66 18.87 2.29 12.09
C GLY A 66 20.08 1.59 12.71
N MET A 67 20.75 0.71 11.95
CA MET A 67 21.99 0.04 12.35
C MET A 67 23.24 0.68 11.74
N SER A 68 23.06 1.51 10.71
CA SER A 68 24.15 2.25 10.08
C SER A 68 24.58 3.42 10.94
N MET A 69 25.88 3.52 11.19
CA MET A 69 26.48 4.56 12.02
C MET A 69 27.78 5.03 11.35
N ILE A 70 27.74 6.23 10.77
CA ILE A 70 28.82 6.81 9.99
C ILE A 70 29.26 8.10 10.68
N THR A 71 30.56 8.29 10.91
CA THR A 71 31.07 9.56 11.43
C THR A 71 30.99 10.64 10.35
N LYS A 72 30.74 11.89 10.75
CA LYS A 72 30.68 13.03 9.84
C LYS A 72 31.95 13.14 8.99
N LYS A 73 33.12 12.87 9.59
CA LYS A 73 34.41 12.79 8.88
C LYS A 73 34.36 11.88 7.65
N ILE A 74 33.91 10.64 7.83
CA ILE A 74 33.84 9.65 6.73
C ILE A 74 32.74 10.02 5.75
N ALA A 75 31.62 10.59 6.23
CA ALA A 75 30.53 11.04 5.38
C ALA A 75 30.91 12.21 4.45
N GLU A 76 31.83 13.08 4.86
CA GLU A 76 32.36 14.19 4.07
C GLU A 76 33.34 13.74 2.99
N GLU A 77 33.94 12.55 3.10
CA GLU A 77 34.80 11.96 2.06
C GLU A 77 34.00 11.42 0.85
N VAL A 78 32.66 11.34 0.95
CA VAL A 78 31.80 10.95 -0.16
C VAL A 78 31.68 12.10 -1.15
N GLU A 79 32.26 11.92 -2.34
CA GLU A 79 32.27 12.93 -3.39
C GLU A 79 31.40 12.53 -4.58
N GLY A 80 30.83 13.53 -5.25
CA GLY A 80 30.05 13.37 -6.47
C GLY A 80 28.54 13.34 -6.22
N GLY A 81 27.78 13.81 -7.21
CA GLY A 81 26.33 13.99 -7.09
C GLY A 81 25.95 15.10 -6.10
N LYS A 82 24.65 15.21 -5.83
CA LYS A 82 24.12 16.00 -4.71
C LYS A 82 23.93 15.07 -3.52
N VAL A 83 24.56 15.40 -2.41
CA VAL A 83 24.53 14.62 -1.18
C VAL A 83 23.70 15.32 -0.10
N ALA A 84 23.06 14.54 0.75
CA ALA A 84 22.37 15.01 1.93
C ALA A 84 22.62 14.05 3.10
N TYR A 85 22.78 14.58 4.31
CA TYR A 85 23.05 13.80 5.50
C TYR A 85 21.74 13.50 6.23
N LEU A 86 21.56 12.25 6.61
CA LEU A 86 20.39 11.78 7.31
C LEU A 86 20.79 11.09 8.61
N ALA A 87 20.25 11.57 9.69
CA ALA A 87 20.27 10.91 10.98
C ALA A 87 18.86 10.46 11.34
N GLN A 88 18.69 9.21 11.76
CA GLN A 88 17.39 8.60 12.00
C GLN A 88 17.39 7.87 13.33
N THR A 89 16.42 8.18 14.20
CA THR A 89 16.17 7.39 15.40
C THR A 89 14.67 7.29 15.67
N PRO A 90 14.15 6.12 16.10
CA PRO A 90 12.81 6.05 16.65
C PRO A 90 12.75 6.80 17.98
N GLY A 91 11.55 7.26 18.35
CA GLY A 91 11.27 7.81 19.66
C GLY A 91 9.78 7.82 19.97
N VAL A 92 9.44 8.20 21.20
CA VAL A 92 8.06 8.35 21.65
C VAL A 92 7.88 9.78 22.13
N VAL A 93 6.87 10.47 21.63
CA VAL A 93 6.53 11.82 22.09
C VAL A 93 5.18 11.84 22.78
N THR A 94 5.01 12.76 23.71
CA THR A 94 3.73 13.01 24.39
C THR A 94 3.33 14.46 24.17
N SER A 95 2.08 14.69 23.78
CA SER A 95 1.52 16.04 23.85
C SER A 95 1.40 16.48 25.31
N LYS A 96 1.75 17.75 25.59
CA LYS A 96 1.75 18.30 26.95
C LYS A 96 0.36 18.26 27.62
N ASP A 97 -0.70 18.18 26.81
CA ASP A 97 -2.10 18.21 27.25
C ASP A 97 -2.77 16.83 27.35
N SER A 98 -2.05 15.72 27.11
CA SER A 98 -2.61 14.36 27.19
C SER A 98 -1.90 13.48 28.22
N THR A 99 -2.59 13.22 29.33
CA THR A 99 -2.24 12.22 30.35
C THR A 99 -2.16 10.83 29.72
N GLU A 100 -1.00 10.15 29.79
CA GLU A 100 -0.65 8.75 29.43
C GLU A 100 -1.21 8.09 28.14
N GLU A 101 -2.45 8.37 27.74
CA GLU A 101 -3.14 7.97 26.49
C GLU A 101 -2.67 8.78 25.25
N GLY A 102 -1.81 9.78 25.41
CA GLY A 102 -1.29 10.64 24.33
C GLY A 102 0.12 10.34 23.85
N LYS A 103 0.61 9.09 24.02
CA LYS A 103 1.93 8.67 23.53
C LYS A 103 1.88 8.36 22.03
N ILE A 104 2.79 8.97 21.28
CA ILE A 104 2.87 8.85 19.82
C ILE A 104 4.25 8.30 19.47
N ASN A 105 4.27 7.17 18.75
CA ASN A 105 5.51 6.67 18.17
C ASN A 105 5.87 7.54 16.97
N VAL A 106 7.11 8.03 16.93
CA VAL A 106 7.62 8.89 15.87
C VAL A 106 8.97 8.38 15.40
N SER A 107 9.32 8.71 14.15
CA SER A 107 10.68 8.56 13.66
C SER A 107 11.31 9.95 13.53
N PHE A 108 12.32 10.25 14.33
CA PHE A 108 13.06 11.50 14.21
C PHE A 108 14.03 11.42 13.04
N PHE A 109 13.92 12.37 12.12
CA PHE A 109 14.87 12.58 11.03
C PHE A 109 15.64 13.88 11.30
N GLY A 110 16.89 13.74 11.74
CA GLY A 110 17.84 14.84 11.80
C GLY A 110 18.42 15.11 10.41
N ILE A 111 18.14 16.29 9.87
CA ILE A 111 18.58 16.71 8.54
C ILE A 111 19.12 18.16 8.57
N ASP A 112 19.82 18.55 7.51
CA ASP A 112 20.11 19.98 7.25
C ASP A 112 18.98 20.58 6.41
N LYS A 113 18.39 21.69 6.90
CA LYS A 113 17.26 22.38 6.25
C LYS A 113 17.56 22.88 4.83
N ASN A 114 18.84 23.06 4.49
CA ASN A 114 19.25 23.53 3.17
C ASN A 114 19.49 22.37 2.16
N GLN A 115 19.39 21.12 2.60
CA GLN A 115 19.59 19.95 1.75
C GLN A 115 18.28 19.50 1.09
N PHE A 116 18.41 18.79 -0.03
CA PHE A 116 17.26 18.40 -0.86
C PHE A 116 16.30 17.40 -0.21
N ILE A 117 16.67 16.81 0.94
CA ILE A 117 15.83 15.88 1.69
C ILE A 117 14.89 16.60 2.67
N MET A 118 14.98 17.93 2.79
CA MET A 118 13.97 18.74 3.46
C MET A 118 12.64 18.60 2.70
N PRO A 119 11.56 18.15 3.34
CA PRO A 119 10.29 17.94 2.67
C PRO A 119 9.62 19.28 2.31
N ASN A 120 8.80 19.26 1.26
CA ASN A 120 7.88 20.36 0.98
C ASN A 120 6.83 20.46 2.10
N LEU A 121 6.58 21.67 2.58
CA LEU A 121 5.61 21.93 3.64
C LEU A 121 4.22 22.16 3.05
N VAL A 122 3.22 21.55 3.67
CA VAL A 122 1.80 21.81 3.37
C VAL A 122 1.22 22.90 4.29
N GLU A 123 1.82 23.06 5.47
CA GLU A 123 1.38 24.03 6.48
C GLU A 123 2.57 24.50 7.33
N GLY A 124 2.54 25.76 7.77
CA GLY A 124 3.57 26.32 8.67
C GLY A 124 4.90 26.65 7.99
N LYS A 125 6.00 26.53 8.74
CA LYS A 125 7.36 26.88 8.31
C LYS A 125 8.38 25.81 8.71
N ALA A 126 9.57 25.87 8.12
CA ALA A 126 10.67 24.97 8.47
C ALA A 126 11.12 25.18 9.92
N PHE A 127 11.78 24.18 10.50
CA PHE A 127 12.45 24.32 11.79
C PHE A 127 13.69 25.21 11.65
N ASP A 128 13.92 26.06 12.64
CA ASP A 128 15.05 26.99 12.65
C ASP A 128 16.12 26.64 13.70
N ASN A 129 15.79 25.84 14.71
CA ASN A 129 16.67 25.45 15.82
C ASN A 129 16.39 24.01 16.30
N ASP A 130 17.15 23.56 17.30
CA ASP A 130 17.20 22.17 17.79
C ASP A 130 15.98 21.76 18.64
N ASP A 131 15.09 22.70 18.97
CA ASP A 131 13.84 22.49 19.72
C ASP A 131 12.60 22.71 18.85
N GLU A 132 12.79 22.87 17.54
CA GLU A 132 11.71 22.96 16.55
C GLU A 132 11.68 21.70 15.68
N ALA A 133 10.48 21.30 15.28
CA ALA A 133 10.29 20.17 14.38
C ALA A 133 9.17 20.43 13.37
N VAL A 134 9.33 19.86 12.18
CA VAL A 134 8.27 19.71 11.19
C VAL A 134 7.77 18.28 11.23
N GLY A 135 6.47 18.09 11.38
CA GLY A 135 5.88 16.76 11.46
C GLY A 135 5.20 16.30 10.18
N ASP A 136 4.95 15.01 10.06
CA ASP A 136 3.95 14.50 9.11
C ASP A 136 2.54 14.98 9.50
N ILE A 137 1.70 15.26 8.51
CA ILE A 137 0.34 15.75 8.69
C ILE A 137 -0.54 14.75 9.46
N SER A 138 -0.18 13.46 9.48
CA SER A 138 -0.91 12.47 10.28
C SER A 138 -0.84 12.76 11.78
N LEU A 139 0.16 13.53 12.26
CA LEU A 139 0.18 14.02 13.63
C LEU A 139 -0.99 14.96 13.94
N LYS A 140 -1.45 15.72 12.94
CA LYS A 140 -2.63 16.58 13.03
C LYS A 140 -3.92 15.78 12.84
N GLU A 141 -3.96 14.93 11.82
CA GLU A 141 -5.17 14.18 11.44
C GLU A 141 -5.52 13.08 12.46
N GLU A 142 -4.53 12.28 12.89
CA GLU A 142 -4.76 11.15 13.79
C GLU A 142 -4.71 11.54 15.28
N TYR A 143 -3.94 12.58 15.65
CA TYR A 143 -3.68 12.95 17.06
C TYR A 143 -4.11 14.36 17.44
N GLY A 144 -4.66 15.15 16.50
CA GLY A 144 -5.20 16.48 16.78
C GLY A 144 -4.15 17.56 17.08
N LEU A 145 -2.88 17.33 16.76
CA LEU A 145 -1.81 18.33 16.96
C LEU A 145 -1.90 19.47 15.95
N ALA A 146 -1.53 20.67 16.37
CA ALA A 146 -1.52 21.87 15.55
C ALA A 146 -0.13 22.52 15.48
N VAL A 147 0.05 23.39 14.48
CA VAL A 147 1.24 24.24 14.40
C VAL A 147 1.26 25.18 15.62
N GLY A 148 2.37 25.19 16.34
CA GLY A 148 2.55 25.92 17.60
C GLY A 148 2.51 25.03 18.84
N ASP A 149 1.95 23.82 18.74
CA ASP A 149 1.92 22.86 19.83
C ASP A 149 3.31 22.37 20.19
N THR A 150 3.47 21.89 21.42
CA THR A 150 4.73 21.37 21.93
C THR A 150 4.58 19.91 22.33
N VAL A 151 5.45 19.06 21.81
CA VAL A 151 5.54 17.64 22.15
C VAL A 151 6.80 17.37 22.98
N LYS A 152 6.69 16.58 24.04
CA LYS A 152 7.81 16.21 24.90
C LYS A 152 8.34 14.84 24.50
N LEU A 153 9.67 14.69 24.40
CA LEU A 153 10.32 13.40 24.21
C LEU A 153 10.16 12.56 25.48
N SER A 154 9.62 11.35 25.35
CA SER A 154 9.46 10.44 26.49
C SER A 154 10.83 9.99 27.00
N GLY A 155 11.03 10.07 28.32
CA GLY A 155 12.29 9.70 28.96
C GLY A 155 13.37 10.80 28.95
N SER A 156 13.07 11.98 28.41
CA SER A 156 13.96 13.16 28.41
C SER A 156 13.16 14.42 28.79
N ASP A 157 13.85 15.50 29.14
CA ASP A 157 13.24 16.82 29.30
C ASP A 157 13.19 17.64 28.01
N LYS A 158 13.75 17.10 26.91
CA LYS A 158 13.69 17.74 25.59
C LYS A 158 12.25 17.86 25.08
N THR A 159 11.93 19.02 24.53
CA THR A 159 10.63 19.33 23.94
C THR A 159 10.79 19.89 22.54
N PHE A 160 9.87 19.55 21.65
CA PHE A 160 9.83 20.06 20.29
C PHE A 160 8.58 20.89 20.07
N LYS A 161 8.75 22.12 19.59
CA LYS A 161 7.66 22.94 19.07
C LYS A 161 7.40 22.57 17.61
N LEU A 162 6.16 22.21 17.29
CA LEU A 162 5.74 21.92 15.92
C LEU A 162 5.62 23.23 15.14
N THR A 163 6.47 23.45 14.15
CA THR A 163 6.50 24.68 13.35
C THR A 163 5.82 24.56 12.00
N GLY A 164 5.58 23.33 11.54
CA GLY A 164 4.88 23.05 10.29
C GLY A 164 4.60 21.58 10.10
N PHE A 165 3.86 21.27 9.05
CA PHE A 165 3.54 19.92 8.61
C PHE A 165 3.92 19.69 7.15
N THR A 166 4.37 18.48 6.86
CA THR A 166 4.49 17.91 5.50
C THR A 166 3.45 16.81 5.34
N ASP A 167 3.00 16.55 4.12
CA ASP A 167 2.24 15.34 3.81
C ASP A 167 3.16 14.12 3.66
N HIS A 168 2.63 12.90 3.59
CA HIS A 168 3.32 11.67 3.14
C HIS A 168 4.76 11.50 3.67
N ALA A 169 4.95 11.59 4.98
CA ALA A 169 6.24 11.42 5.64
C ALA A 169 6.14 10.44 6.80
N LYS A 170 5.87 9.17 6.48
CA LYS A 170 5.99 8.04 7.42
C LYS A 170 7.22 7.19 7.10
N PHE A 171 7.84 6.64 8.13
CA PHE A 171 8.95 5.71 8.05
C PHE A 171 8.74 4.57 9.03
N ASN A 172 8.75 3.32 8.55
CA ASN A 172 8.37 2.14 9.34
C ASN A 172 7.01 2.33 10.06
N VAL A 173 6.01 2.87 9.35
CA VAL A 173 4.63 3.10 9.82
C VAL A 173 4.51 4.20 10.89
N SER A 174 5.60 4.83 11.31
CA SER A 174 5.57 5.95 12.26
C SER A 174 5.67 7.29 11.51
N PRO A 175 4.90 8.32 11.91
CA PRO A 175 5.06 9.67 11.38
C PRO A 175 6.48 10.18 11.66
N VAL A 176 7.05 10.86 10.67
CA VAL A 176 8.39 11.45 10.79
C VAL A 176 8.28 12.84 11.43
N LEU A 177 9.17 13.10 12.40
CA LEU A 177 9.47 14.43 12.90
C LEU A 177 10.84 14.85 12.37
N TYR A 178 10.84 15.79 11.43
CA TYR A 178 12.06 16.39 10.90
C TYR A 178 12.57 17.46 11.85
N THR A 179 13.85 17.36 12.21
CA THR A 179 14.55 18.30 13.08
C THR A 179 16.02 18.39 12.66
N THR A 180 16.86 19.04 13.44
CA THR A 180 18.29 19.19 13.14
C THR A 180 19.08 17.92 13.46
N ILE A 181 20.26 17.79 12.87
CA ILE A 181 21.19 16.71 13.22
C ILE A 181 21.64 16.81 14.69
N ASN A 182 21.77 18.03 15.23
CA ASN A 182 22.14 18.26 16.64
C ASN A 182 21.07 17.72 17.58
N ALA A 183 19.79 18.04 17.31
CA ALA A 183 18.67 17.51 18.07
C ALA A 183 18.66 15.97 18.03
N TYR A 184 18.94 15.37 16.87
CA TYR A 184 19.13 13.92 16.78
C TYR A 184 20.25 13.40 17.71
N GLN A 185 21.42 14.08 17.77
CA GLN A 185 22.51 13.64 18.65
C GLN A 185 22.05 13.62 20.11
N GLU A 186 21.33 14.65 20.55
CA GLU A 186 20.77 14.73 21.89
C GLU A 186 19.73 13.63 22.16
N ILE A 187 18.82 13.37 21.20
CA ILE A 187 17.81 12.30 21.33
C ILE A 187 18.48 10.92 21.45
N ARG A 188 19.51 10.65 20.64
CA ARG A 188 20.10 9.31 20.50
C ARG A 188 21.22 9.02 21.50
N PHE A 189 22.02 10.03 21.83
CA PHE A 189 23.23 9.88 22.65
C PHE A 189 23.19 10.69 23.94
N GLU A 190 22.09 11.40 24.23
CA GLU A 190 21.93 12.27 25.41
C GLU A 190 22.95 13.40 25.47
N LYS A 191 23.60 13.71 24.33
CA LYS A 191 24.56 14.79 24.18
C LYS A 191 24.58 15.31 22.75
N GLU A 192 24.81 16.60 22.61
CA GLU A 192 25.17 17.17 21.31
C GLU A 192 26.64 16.83 21.00
N ASP A 193 26.89 16.33 19.80
CA ASP A 193 28.23 16.18 19.24
C ASP A 193 28.27 16.90 17.90
N THR A 194 29.00 18.01 17.87
CA THR A 194 29.21 18.84 16.66
C THR A 194 30.59 18.61 16.05
N SER A 195 31.38 17.67 16.60
CA SER A 195 32.71 17.34 16.10
C SER A 195 32.63 16.51 14.80
N GLU A 196 33.78 16.31 14.16
CA GLU A 196 33.90 15.39 13.01
C GLU A 196 33.55 13.93 13.36
N ASN A 197 33.51 13.59 14.66
CA ASN A 197 33.13 12.26 15.15
C ASN A 197 31.63 12.09 15.39
N ALA A 198 30.84 13.16 15.24
CA ALA A 198 29.39 13.10 15.30
C ALA A 198 28.87 12.04 14.33
N ARG A 199 27.91 11.21 14.77
CA ARG A 199 27.45 10.05 13.99
C ARG A 199 26.12 10.33 13.32
N ILE A 200 26.02 10.02 12.04
CA ILE A 200 24.77 10.01 11.27
C ILE A 200 24.48 8.59 10.78
N ASN A 201 23.28 8.38 10.25
CA ASN A 201 22.88 7.05 9.78
C ASN A 201 23.19 6.84 8.30
N ALA A 202 23.05 7.87 7.47
CA ALA A 202 23.19 7.72 6.03
C ALA A 202 23.61 9.00 5.30
N ILE A 203 24.13 8.81 4.08
CA ILE A 203 24.21 9.86 3.06
C ILE A 203 23.22 9.51 1.94
N VAL A 204 22.23 10.37 1.72
CA VAL A 204 21.27 10.26 0.62
C VAL A 204 21.86 10.95 -0.61
N VAL A 205 21.78 10.30 -1.78
CA VAL A 205 22.48 10.77 -2.98
C VAL A 205 21.56 10.85 -4.20
N ARG A 206 21.57 12.02 -4.87
CA ARG A 206 21.06 12.22 -6.23
C ARG A 206 22.23 12.36 -7.20
N GLY A 207 22.28 11.51 -8.22
CA GLY A 207 23.36 11.44 -9.20
C GLY A 207 24.41 10.36 -8.90
N LYS A 208 25.57 10.48 -9.56
CA LYS A 208 26.65 9.50 -9.48
C LYS A 208 27.70 9.92 -8.46
N ILE A 209 28.07 8.99 -7.59
CA ILE A 209 29.18 9.11 -6.67
C ILE A 209 30.48 8.86 -7.45
N SER A 210 31.49 9.71 -7.25
CA SER A 210 32.83 9.58 -7.81
C SER A 210 33.83 9.00 -6.81
N ASN A 211 33.65 9.27 -5.52
CA ASN A 211 34.47 8.71 -4.45
C ASN A 211 33.58 8.12 -3.35
N LEU A 212 33.82 6.85 -2.99
CA LEU A 212 33.13 6.15 -1.90
C LEU A 212 34.17 5.49 -0.99
N PRO A 213 34.25 5.88 0.29
CA PRO A 213 35.13 5.24 1.27
C PRO A 213 34.91 3.73 1.39
N GLU A 214 35.97 2.97 1.71
CA GLU A 214 35.91 1.51 1.77
C GLU A 214 34.97 0.97 2.86
N ASP A 215 34.68 1.72 3.92
CA ASP A 215 33.78 1.26 4.99
C ASP A 215 32.29 1.49 4.68
N LEU A 216 31.99 2.11 3.53
CA LEU A 216 30.65 2.47 3.10
C LEU A 216 30.18 1.64 1.90
N GLU A 217 28.87 1.42 1.83
CA GLU A 217 28.20 0.76 0.71
C GLU A 217 27.15 1.68 0.10
N GLN A 218 27.18 1.85 -1.22
CA GLN A 218 26.13 2.52 -1.97
C GLN A 218 25.06 1.52 -2.39
N ILE A 219 23.81 1.78 -1.98
CA ILE A 219 22.65 0.94 -2.24
C ILE A 219 21.65 1.75 -3.07
N LYS A 220 21.11 1.16 -4.15
CA LYS A 220 20.02 1.79 -4.92
C LYS A 220 18.81 2.01 -4.02
N ILE A 221 18.11 3.14 -4.18
CA ILE A 221 16.99 3.46 -3.29
C ILE A 221 15.89 2.39 -3.31
N SER A 222 15.65 1.77 -4.47
CA SER A 222 14.68 0.69 -4.62
C SER A 222 15.08 -0.59 -3.90
N LYS A 223 16.38 -0.91 -3.85
CA LYS A 223 16.90 -2.03 -3.06
C LYS A 223 16.78 -1.73 -1.57
N PHE A 224 17.14 -0.52 -1.15
CA PHE A 224 16.98 -0.07 0.23
C PHE A 224 15.53 -0.17 0.71
N ILE A 225 14.55 0.31 -0.05
CA ILE A 225 13.12 0.20 0.28
C ILE A 225 12.71 -1.27 0.44
N ASN A 226 13.14 -2.15 -0.46
CA ASN A 226 12.83 -3.59 -0.37
C ASN A 226 13.51 -4.27 0.82
N GLU A 227 14.64 -3.75 1.29
CA GLU A 227 15.40 -4.27 2.43
C GLU A 227 14.99 -3.62 3.76
N LEU A 228 14.04 -2.67 3.76
CA LEU A 228 13.45 -2.18 5.00
C LEU A 228 12.91 -3.36 5.82
N PRO A 229 13.23 -3.44 7.13
CA PRO A 229 12.83 -4.56 7.97
C PRO A 229 11.32 -4.84 7.89
N GLY A 230 10.95 -6.04 7.43
CA GLY A 230 9.56 -6.48 7.33
C GLY A 230 8.81 -6.02 6.07
N TYR A 231 9.28 -5.00 5.35
CA TYR A 231 8.56 -4.45 4.18
C TYR A 231 8.33 -5.48 3.08
N ASN A 232 9.39 -6.13 2.58
CA ASN A 232 9.24 -7.11 1.50
C ASN A 232 8.44 -8.35 1.94
N ALA A 233 8.63 -8.80 3.19
CA ALA A 233 7.84 -9.91 3.74
C ALA A 233 6.34 -9.54 3.76
N GLN A 234 6.00 -8.33 4.21
CA GLN A 234 4.64 -7.82 4.21
C GLN A 234 4.04 -7.77 2.80
N VAL A 235 4.75 -7.16 1.84
CA VAL A 235 4.29 -7.05 0.44
C VAL A 235 4.05 -8.44 -0.17
N LEU A 236 4.95 -9.38 0.05
CA LEU A 236 4.80 -10.76 -0.42
C LEU A 236 3.60 -11.45 0.22
N THR A 237 3.44 -11.35 1.54
CA THR A 237 2.33 -11.98 2.26
C THR A 237 0.97 -11.46 1.79
N PHE A 238 0.79 -10.14 1.70
CA PHE A 238 -0.45 -9.56 1.17
C PHE A 238 -0.67 -9.95 -0.31
N GLY A 239 0.40 -9.95 -1.12
CA GLY A 239 0.34 -10.40 -2.50
C GLY A 239 -0.16 -11.85 -2.63
N PHE A 240 0.34 -12.76 -1.80
CA PHE A 240 -0.13 -14.14 -1.75
C PHE A 240 -1.59 -14.25 -1.30
N MET A 241 -2.01 -13.50 -0.28
CA MET A 241 -3.40 -13.48 0.18
C MET A 241 -4.36 -13.00 -0.93
N ILE A 242 -4.02 -11.89 -1.59
CA ILE A 242 -4.79 -11.33 -2.72
C ILE A 242 -4.86 -12.33 -3.88
N GLY A 243 -3.72 -12.91 -4.26
CA GLY A 243 -3.65 -13.93 -5.31
C GLY A 243 -4.50 -15.16 -4.99
N PHE A 244 -4.46 -15.64 -3.75
CA PHE A 244 -5.26 -16.78 -3.31
C PHE A 244 -6.76 -16.48 -3.33
N LEU A 245 -7.18 -15.28 -2.91
CA LEU A 245 -8.58 -14.85 -2.97
C LEU A 245 -9.09 -14.77 -4.41
N ILE A 246 -8.26 -14.32 -5.35
CA ILE A 246 -8.60 -14.33 -6.78
C ILE A 246 -8.79 -15.77 -7.29
N VAL A 247 -7.94 -16.71 -6.87
CA VAL A 247 -8.08 -18.13 -7.24
C VAL A 247 -9.36 -18.73 -6.64
N ILE A 248 -9.66 -18.44 -5.38
CA ILE A 248 -10.93 -18.86 -4.75
C ILE A 248 -12.11 -18.26 -5.52
N ALA A 249 -12.05 -16.98 -5.88
CA ALA A 249 -13.07 -16.32 -6.70
C ALA A 249 -13.31 -17.09 -8.00
N ALA A 250 -12.24 -17.50 -8.70
CA ALA A 250 -12.30 -18.29 -9.91
C ALA A 250 -13.13 -19.58 -9.72
N ILE A 251 -12.79 -20.34 -8.68
CA ILE A 251 -13.36 -21.64 -8.40
C ILE A 251 -14.83 -21.48 -8.04
N VAL A 252 -15.14 -20.55 -7.14
CA VAL A 252 -16.50 -20.25 -6.70
C VAL A 252 -17.37 -19.84 -7.90
N ILE A 253 -16.89 -18.94 -8.74
CA ILE A 253 -17.59 -18.51 -9.96
C ILE A 253 -17.79 -19.72 -10.90
N GLY A 254 -16.75 -20.53 -11.12
CA GLY A 254 -16.84 -21.74 -11.94
C GLY A 254 -17.91 -22.70 -11.46
N ILE A 255 -17.96 -22.98 -10.15
CA ILE A 255 -18.98 -23.84 -9.52
C ILE A 255 -20.39 -23.24 -9.69
N PHE A 256 -20.56 -21.94 -9.44
CA PHE A 256 -21.87 -21.30 -9.60
C PHE A 256 -22.37 -21.35 -11.03
N ILE A 257 -21.51 -21.04 -12.00
CA ILE A 257 -21.87 -21.12 -13.42
C ILE A 257 -22.16 -22.56 -13.82
N TYR A 258 -21.42 -23.55 -13.29
CA TYR A 258 -21.70 -24.96 -13.49
C TYR A 258 -23.07 -25.37 -12.95
N VAL A 259 -23.40 -25.00 -11.72
CA VAL A 259 -24.70 -25.29 -11.10
C VAL A 259 -25.83 -24.62 -11.89
N LEU A 260 -25.70 -23.33 -12.23
CA LEU A 260 -26.70 -22.61 -13.03
C LEU A 260 -26.90 -23.23 -14.42
N THR A 261 -25.80 -23.70 -15.01
CA THR A 261 -25.81 -24.38 -16.30
C THR A 261 -26.55 -25.72 -16.23
N MET A 262 -26.22 -26.55 -15.24
CA MET A 262 -26.83 -27.87 -15.06
C MET A 262 -28.32 -27.78 -14.75
N GLN A 263 -28.73 -26.80 -13.95
CA GLN A 263 -30.14 -26.54 -13.66
C GLN A 263 -30.97 -26.18 -14.91
N LYS A 264 -30.32 -25.84 -16.03
CA LYS A 264 -30.96 -25.41 -17.28
C LYS A 264 -30.75 -26.39 -18.42
N ILE A 265 -30.27 -27.60 -18.12
CA ILE A 265 -30.00 -28.62 -19.13
C ILE A 265 -31.23 -28.92 -20.01
N ASN A 266 -32.42 -29.00 -19.43
CA ASN A 266 -33.67 -29.25 -20.16
C ASN A 266 -34.00 -28.10 -21.12
N ILE A 267 -33.83 -26.84 -20.68
CA ILE A 267 -34.07 -25.64 -21.50
C ILE A 267 -33.11 -25.63 -22.69
N PHE A 268 -31.82 -25.89 -22.44
CA PHE A 268 -30.83 -25.99 -23.51
C PHE A 268 -31.08 -27.18 -24.45
N GLY A 269 -31.61 -28.29 -23.93
CA GLY A 269 -32.03 -29.45 -24.71
C GLY A 269 -33.13 -29.09 -25.71
N VAL A 270 -34.19 -28.43 -25.25
CA VAL A 270 -35.29 -27.95 -26.12
C VAL A 270 -34.78 -26.95 -27.16
N MET A 271 -33.93 -26.01 -26.76
CA MET A 271 -33.32 -25.04 -27.69
C MET A 271 -32.50 -25.74 -28.79
N LYS A 272 -31.70 -26.76 -28.43
CA LYS A 272 -30.97 -27.57 -29.41
C LYS A 272 -31.90 -28.36 -30.32
N ALA A 273 -32.98 -28.93 -29.79
CA ALA A 273 -33.99 -29.65 -30.58
C ALA A 273 -34.71 -28.72 -31.58
N GLN A 274 -34.85 -27.44 -31.25
CA GLN A 274 -35.37 -26.39 -32.14
C GLN A 274 -34.33 -25.86 -33.16
N GLY A 275 -33.12 -26.44 -33.20
CA GLY A 275 -32.08 -26.09 -34.17
C GLY A 275 -31.08 -25.02 -33.71
N ILE A 276 -31.11 -24.59 -32.44
CA ILE A 276 -30.13 -23.62 -31.92
C ILE A 276 -28.78 -24.32 -31.72
N THR A 277 -27.72 -23.73 -32.28
CA THR A 277 -26.37 -24.30 -32.22
C THR A 277 -25.80 -24.26 -30.80
N GLY A 278 -25.02 -25.29 -30.42
CA GLY A 278 -24.32 -25.33 -29.14
C GLY A 278 -23.35 -24.16 -28.94
N GLY A 279 -22.76 -23.62 -30.03
CA GLY A 279 -21.90 -22.44 -29.99
C GLY A 279 -22.66 -21.16 -29.61
N PHE A 280 -23.92 -21.03 -30.02
CA PHE A 280 -24.75 -19.90 -29.61
C PHE A 280 -25.08 -19.98 -28.10
N ILE A 281 -25.43 -21.16 -27.59
CA ILE A 281 -25.68 -21.39 -26.16
C ILE A 281 -24.41 -21.08 -25.33
N ALA A 282 -23.25 -21.58 -25.79
CA ALA A 282 -21.95 -21.31 -25.19
C ALA A 282 -21.66 -19.81 -25.06
N ARG A 283 -21.81 -19.05 -26.14
CA ARG A 283 -21.63 -17.59 -26.14
C ARG A 283 -22.62 -16.88 -25.23
N SER A 284 -23.86 -17.38 -25.12
CA SER A 284 -24.86 -16.81 -24.20
C SER A 284 -24.44 -16.96 -22.75
N VAL A 285 -23.96 -18.14 -22.34
CA VAL A 285 -23.48 -18.40 -20.98
C VAL A 285 -22.25 -17.56 -20.66
N VAL A 286 -21.28 -17.48 -21.58
CA VAL A 286 -20.10 -16.62 -21.40
C VAL A 286 -20.49 -15.15 -21.25
N ALA A 287 -21.39 -14.65 -22.09
CA ALA A 287 -21.87 -13.26 -22.01
C ALA A 287 -22.61 -13.00 -20.68
N GLN A 288 -23.39 -13.96 -20.21
CA GLN A 288 -24.08 -13.87 -18.91
C GLN A 288 -23.08 -13.81 -17.76
N THR A 289 -22.07 -14.68 -17.74
CA THR A 289 -21.02 -14.64 -16.71
C THR A 289 -20.29 -13.31 -16.75
N PHE A 290 -19.91 -12.84 -17.93
CA PHE A 290 -19.25 -11.54 -18.08
C PHE A 290 -20.08 -10.41 -17.45
N ILE A 291 -21.37 -10.33 -17.75
CA ILE A 291 -22.27 -9.30 -17.19
C ILE A 291 -22.33 -9.42 -15.66
N LEU A 292 -22.52 -10.62 -15.14
CA LEU A 292 -22.62 -10.85 -13.69
C LEU A 292 -21.32 -10.46 -12.97
N SER A 293 -20.18 -10.89 -13.50
CA SER A 293 -18.87 -10.59 -12.93
C SER A 293 -18.54 -9.13 -13.03
N PHE A 294 -18.84 -8.48 -14.15
CA PHE A 294 -18.66 -7.04 -14.30
C PHE A 294 -19.47 -6.26 -13.27
N VAL A 295 -20.76 -6.60 -13.09
CA VAL A 295 -21.61 -5.94 -12.09
C VAL A 295 -21.11 -6.19 -10.67
N GLY A 296 -20.75 -7.44 -10.33
CA GLY A 296 -20.22 -7.77 -9.00
C GLY A 296 -18.92 -7.04 -8.70
N ILE A 297 -17.98 -7.01 -9.66
CA ILE A 297 -16.70 -6.30 -9.55
C ILE A 297 -16.93 -4.80 -9.40
N LEU A 298 -17.80 -4.21 -10.21
CA LEU A 298 -18.13 -2.79 -10.15
C LEU A 298 -18.74 -2.41 -8.81
N LEU A 299 -19.72 -3.18 -8.32
CA LEU A 299 -20.30 -2.97 -7.00
C LEU A 299 -19.27 -3.16 -5.89
N GLY A 300 -18.35 -4.13 -6.05
CA GLY A 300 -17.28 -4.38 -5.07
C GLY A 300 -16.35 -3.18 -4.96
N LEU A 301 -15.91 -2.65 -6.11
CA LEU A 301 -15.07 -1.46 -6.20
C LEU A 301 -15.78 -0.23 -5.62
N LEU A 302 -17.04 0.00 -5.98
CA LEU A 302 -17.84 1.10 -5.43
C LEU A 302 -18.02 0.96 -3.92
N GLY A 303 -18.24 -0.26 -3.43
CA GLY A 303 -18.28 -0.55 -2.00
C GLY A 303 -16.96 -0.21 -1.32
N THR A 304 -15.82 -0.62 -1.89
CA THR A 304 -14.50 -0.33 -1.33
C THR A 304 -14.20 1.15 -1.29
N VAL A 305 -14.50 1.87 -2.38
CA VAL A 305 -14.36 3.33 -2.44
C VAL A 305 -15.30 4.00 -1.44
N GLY A 306 -16.56 3.55 -1.34
CA GLY A 306 -17.52 4.04 -0.34
C GLY A 306 -17.03 3.84 1.09
N THR A 307 -16.49 2.66 1.43
CA THR A 307 -15.91 2.39 2.74
C THR A 307 -14.70 3.29 3.00
N SER A 308 -13.85 3.54 2.00
CA SER A 308 -12.66 4.38 2.17
C SER A 308 -12.95 5.81 2.62
N LEU A 309 -14.15 6.34 2.34
CA LEU A 309 -14.57 7.68 2.75
C LEU A 309 -14.98 7.79 4.22
N VAL A 310 -15.22 6.65 4.89
CA VAL A 310 -15.68 6.59 6.29
C VAL A 310 -14.67 5.87 7.19
N LEU A 311 -13.53 5.43 6.64
CA LEU A 311 -12.47 4.82 7.43
C LEU A 311 -11.84 5.87 8.35
N PRO A 312 -11.51 5.53 9.61
CA PRO A 312 -10.65 6.36 10.44
C PRO A 312 -9.27 6.54 9.80
N ASP A 313 -8.66 7.70 9.97
CA ASP A 313 -7.33 8.02 9.40
C ASP A 313 -6.22 7.08 9.88
N ALA A 314 -6.39 6.48 11.06
CA ALA A 314 -5.48 5.48 11.61
C ALA A 314 -5.47 4.14 10.82
N VAL A 315 -6.45 3.89 9.94
CA VAL A 315 -6.47 2.70 9.10
C VAL A 315 -5.61 2.96 7.86
N PRO A 316 -4.52 2.19 7.62
CA PRO A 316 -3.55 2.45 6.55
C PRO A 316 -4.10 1.99 5.20
N PHE A 317 -5.14 2.67 4.73
CA PHE A 317 -5.83 2.39 3.47
C PHE A 317 -5.50 3.46 2.45
N GLN A 318 -4.95 3.05 1.30
CA GLN A 318 -4.72 3.97 0.18
C GLN A 318 -5.26 3.37 -1.12
N SER A 319 -5.94 4.20 -1.90
CA SER A 319 -6.50 3.80 -3.19
C SER A 319 -5.47 3.93 -4.29
N ASN A 320 -5.07 2.79 -4.88
CA ASN A 320 -4.27 2.76 -6.11
C ASN A 320 -5.14 2.33 -7.30
N TRP A 321 -5.57 3.29 -8.11
CA TRP A 321 -6.44 3.04 -9.26
C TRP A 321 -5.84 2.09 -10.30
N LEU A 322 -4.52 2.08 -10.45
CA LEU A 322 -3.83 1.14 -11.34
C LEU A 322 -3.99 -0.29 -10.81
N PHE A 323 -3.75 -0.51 -9.52
CA PHE A 323 -3.91 -1.84 -8.90
C PHE A 323 -5.38 -2.29 -8.95
N PHE A 324 -6.33 -1.42 -8.65
CA PHE A 324 -7.76 -1.73 -8.79
C PHE A 324 -8.14 -2.08 -10.23
N GLY A 325 -7.60 -1.36 -11.22
CA GLY A 325 -7.82 -1.66 -12.64
C GLY A 325 -7.27 -3.03 -13.04
N VAL A 326 -6.02 -3.33 -12.66
CA VAL A 326 -5.37 -4.63 -12.94
C VAL A 326 -6.13 -5.78 -12.30
N ILE A 327 -6.50 -5.65 -11.03
CA ILE A 327 -7.26 -6.67 -10.30
C ILE A 327 -8.66 -6.86 -10.89
N SER A 328 -9.35 -5.78 -11.23
CA SER A 328 -10.66 -5.84 -11.90
C SER A 328 -10.59 -6.65 -13.19
N LEU A 329 -9.59 -6.37 -14.02
CA LEU A 329 -9.37 -7.08 -15.27
C LEU A 329 -9.06 -8.56 -15.03
N LEU A 330 -8.17 -8.85 -14.08
CA LEU A 330 -7.76 -10.20 -13.74
C LEU A 330 -8.96 -11.02 -13.24
N MET A 331 -9.75 -10.49 -12.31
CA MET A 331 -10.97 -11.14 -11.82
C MET A 331 -11.98 -11.40 -12.95
N LEU A 332 -12.15 -10.45 -13.89
CA LEU A 332 -13.05 -10.60 -15.02
C LEU A 332 -12.58 -11.70 -15.99
N VAL A 333 -11.29 -11.74 -16.32
CA VAL A 333 -10.68 -12.78 -17.16
C VAL A 333 -10.89 -14.15 -16.51
N VAL A 334 -10.57 -14.26 -15.23
CA VAL A 334 -10.69 -15.49 -14.45
C VAL A 334 -12.14 -15.98 -14.37
N ALA A 335 -13.11 -15.08 -14.18
CA ALA A 335 -14.52 -15.42 -14.19
C ALA A 335 -14.99 -15.99 -15.54
N VAL A 336 -14.56 -15.37 -16.64
CA VAL A 336 -14.85 -15.84 -18.00
C VAL A 336 -14.22 -17.19 -18.27
N LEU A 337 -12.96 -17.41 -17.84
CA LEU A 337 -12.29 -18.71 -17.93
C LEU A 337 -13.03 -19.80 -17.15
N GLY A 338 -13.52 -19.48 -15.95
CA GLY A 338 -14.37 -20.38 -15.16
C GLY A 338 -15.66 -20.78 -15.88
N ALA A 339 -16.28 -19.84 -16.61
CA ALA A 339 -17.46 -20.14 -17.42
C ALA A 339 -17.16 -21.04 -18.62
N LEU A 340 -16.02 -20.85 -19.30
CA LEU A 340 -15.62 -21.70 -20.43
C LEU A 340 -15.50 -23.17 -20.02
N PHE A 341 -15.01 -23.45 -18.81
CA PHE A 341 -14.96 -24.81 -18.27
C PHE A 341 -16.37 -25.43 -18.16
N SER A 342 -17.33 -24.69 -17.61
CA SER A 342 -18.73 -25.15 -17.50
C SER A 342 -19.41 -25.34 -18.86
N VAL A 343 -19.14 -24.46 -19.82
CA VAL A 343 -19.74 -24.49 -21.16
C VAL A 343 -19.37 -25.76 -21.92
N ARG A 344 -18.17 -26.31 -21.69
CA ARG A 344 -17.73 -27.56 -22.33
C ARG A 344 -18.67 -28.73 -22.04
N THR A 345 -19.30 -28.74 -20.86
CA THR A 345 -20.32 -29.72 -20.47
C THR A 345 -21.60 -29.54 -21.29
N ILE A 346 -22.06 -28.30 -21.52
CA ILE A 346 -23.29 -27.98 -22.28
C ILE A 346 -23.21 -28.46 -23.72
N VAL A 347 -22.09 -28.20 -24.38
CA VAL A 347 -21.92 -28.50 -25.81
C VAL A 347 -22.06 -30.01 -26.05
N LYS A 348 -21.59 -30.83 -25.11
CA LYS A 348 -21.62 -32.30 -25.20
C LYS A 348 -22.94 -32.96 -24.79
N ILE A 349 -23.93 -32.20 -24.30
CA ILE A 349 -25.23 -32.76 -23.88
C ILE A 349 -26.06 -33.14 -25.11
N ASP A 350 -26.50 -34.41 -25.13
CA ASP A 350 -27.42 -34.98 -26.11
C ASP A 350 -28.85 -34.48 -25.86
N PRO A 351 -29.51 -33.83 -26.83
CA PRO A 351 -30.88 -33.33 -26.69
C PRO A 351 -31.89 -34.42 -26.31
N LEU A 352 -31.72 -35.65 -26.81
CA LEU A 352 -32.65 -36.76 -26.54
C LEU A 352 -32.60 -37.17 -25.06
N LYS A 353 -31.41 -37.19 -24.45
CA LYS A 353 -31.25 -37.49 -23.02
C LYS A 353 -31.69 -36.35 -22.10
N ALA A 354 -31.70 -35.11 -22.62
CA ALA A 354 -32.02 -33.92 -21.84
C ALA A 354 -33.53 -33.60 -21.78
N ILE A 355 -34.30 -34.11 -22.74
CA ILE A 355 -35.76 -33.88 -22.81
C ILE A 355 -36.55 -35.06 -22.22
N GLY A 356 -35.95 -36.26 -22.19
CA GLY A 356 -36.57 -37.50 -21.72
C GLY A 356 -36.60 -38.52 -22.85
#